data_AF-A0A7M4A835-F1
#
_entry.id   AF-A0A7M4A835-F1
#
_cell.length_a   1.000
_cell.length_b   1.000
_cell.length_c   1.000
_cell.angle_alpha   90.00
_cell.angle_beta   90.00
_cell.angle_gamma   90.00
#
_symmetry.space_group_name_H-M   'P 1'
#
loop_
_entity.id
_entity.type
_entity.pdbx_description
1 polymer ?
#
loop_
_entity_poly.entity_id
_entity_poly.type
_entity_poly.pdbx_seq_one_letter_code
_entity_poly.pdbx_strand_id
1 'polypeptide(L)'
;MRVALISLILFSSALSGCLEVPSDSCEGDECFPLSSDELNSLLAVPNSFNVLKLSDEYEVLRIETSSVVEIQNQRVSIDWGVGKDDMKNLSSIALRYSIANSAVDTEVIEGSKITNVRLGNIWYEGRDASPEYNDPFYEIARLSSEDPDGLWPPFSFDTTKFSNIDWQITGDTLSLQQVATGTNGTHTIILELRGAPPMIMGIEIYDGEGTDFSLSIDIGDSAIIELKDNLPRTPIQFIPVNNSIINDNAIKTWSDLIPDGISEVEPLELEFHARIGSLNSSESLASMNFNDVISNTTIDDGTWWEFYWMDVDLDNLVSSGDFYNVRTNSTADVTISVFDIWANIWTDDLF
;
A
#
# COMPACT_ATOMS: atom_id res chain seq x y z
N MET A 1 -27.16 37.44 -55.87
CA MET A 1 -28.06 36.61 -55.03
C MET A 1 -27.31 35.69 -54.06
N ARG A 2 -26.19 35.05 -54.44
CA ARG A 2 -25.39 34.21 -53.51
C ARG A 2 -24.68 34.99 -52.40
N VAL A 3 -24.17 36.19 -52.67
CA VAL A 3 -23.48 37.01 -51.65
C VAL A 3 -24.45 37.49 -50.56
N ALA A 4 -25.67 37.90 -50.93
CA ALA A 4 -26.70 38.32 -49.97
C ALA A 4 -27.19 37.18 -49.06
N LEU A 5 -27.21 35.92 -49.55
CA LEU A 5 -27.56 34.76 -48.73
C LEU A 5 -26.45 34.40 -47.73
N ILE A 6 -25.18 34.51 -48.14
CA ILE A 6 -24.03 34.21 -47.28
C ILE A 6 -23.90 35.27 -46.17
N SER A 7 -24.17 36.54 -46.48
CA SER A 7 -24.22 37.61 -45.47
C SER A 7 -25.33 37.43 -44.44
N LEU A 8 -26.48 36.85 -44.83
CA LEU A 8 -27.60 36.59 -43.92
C LEU A 8 -27.31 35.42 -42.97
N ILE A 9 -26.61 34.39 -43.46
CA ILE A 9 -26.23 33.20 -42.65
C ILE A 9 -25.13 33.54 -41.63
N LEU A 10 -24.18 34.42 -42.00
CA LEU A 10 -23.13 34.90 -41.08
C LEU A 10 -23.64 35.87 -40.00
N PHE A 11 -24.77 36.55 -40.24
CA PHE A 11 -25.41 37.40 -39.22
C PHE A 11 -26.36 36.63 -38.30
N SER A 12 -26.87 35.45 -38.69
CA SER A 12 -27.70 34.62 -37.82
C SER A 12 -26.94 33.89 -36.70
N SER A 13 -25.62 33.69 -36.86
CA SER A 13 -24.75 33.10 -35.82
C SER A 13 -24.31 34.07 -34.74
N ALA A 14 -24.62 35.37 -34.86
CA ALA A 14 -24.34 36.37 -33.83
C ALA A 14 -25.54 36.59 -32.86
N LEU A 15 -26.65 35.89 -33.08
CA LEU A 15 -27.86 35.93 -32.25
C LEU A 15 -28.12 34.63 -31.47
N SER A 16 -27.21 33.66 -31.52
CA SER A 16 -27.16 32.61 -30.51
C SER A 16 -26.58 33.23 -29.23
N GLY A 17 -27.43 33.94 -28.50
CA GLY A 17 -27.18 34.28 -27.11
C GLY A 17 -26.81 33.00 -26.34
N CYS A 18 -25.98 33.16 -25.32
CA CYS A 18 -25.69 32.12 -24.35
C CYS A 18 -26.97 31.36 -24.02
N LEU A 19 -26.92 30.03 -24.07
CA LEU A 19 -27.93 29.19 -23.44
C LEU A 19 -27.86 29.44 -21.93
N GLU A 20 -28.42 30.55 -21.46
CA GLU A 20 -28.89 30.69 -20.08
C GLU A 20 -30.10 29.78 -19.97
N VAL A 21 -29.83 28.55 -19.54
CA VAL A 21 -30.89 27.69 -19.00
C VAL A 21 -31.44 28.44 -17.79
N PRO A 22 -32.76 28.69 -17.70
CA PRO A 22 -33.34 29.30 -16.52
C PRO A 22 -32.98 28.43 -15.31
N SER A 23 -32.25 28.99 -14.36
CA SER A 23 -32.12 28.39 -13.03
C SER A 23 -33.48 28.53 -12.36
N ASP A 24 -34.30 27.49 -12.39
CA ASP A 24 -35.32 27.34 -11.36
C ASP A 24 -34.54 27.35 -10.05
N SER A 25 -34.81 28.36 -9.21
CA SER A 25 -34.22 28.45 -7.88
C SER A 25 -34.64 27.19 -7.14
N CYS A 26 -33.75 26.22 -7.00
CA CYS A 26 -34.00 25.20 -6.02
C CYS A 26 -34.01 25.91 -4.65
N GLU A 27 -34.99 25.57 -3.83
CA GLU A 27 -35.06 26.04 -2.46
C GLU A 27 -34.59 24.90 -1.54
N GLY A 28 -33.45 25.09 -0.87
CA GLY A 28 -32.94 24.18 0.18
C GLY A 28 -31.72 23.36 -0.23
N ASP A 29 -31.31 22.44 0.64
CA ASP A 29 -30.07 21.65 0.57
C ASP A 29 -30.00 20.62 -0.60
N GLU A 30 -30.94 20.67 -1.55
CA GLU A 30 -31.05 19.75 -2.69
C GLU A 30 -30.69 20.42 -4.04
N CYS A 31 -30.03 21.59 -4.02
CA CYS A 31 -29.62 22.29 -5.24
C CYS A 31 -28.49 21.56 -5.94
N PHE A 32 -28.71 21.25 -7.22
CA PHE A 32 -27.71 20.68 -8.10
C PHE A 32 -27.57 21.49 -9.39
N PRO A 33 -26.35 21.94 -9.75
CA PRO A 33 -25.14 21.92 -8.92
C PRO A 33 -25.33 22.81 -7.67
N LEU A 34 -24.51 22.59 -6.64
CA LEU A 34 -24.45 23.47 -5.48
C LEU A 34 -24.13 24.90 -5.91
N SER A 35 -24.66 25.87 -5.18
CA SER A 35 -24.19 27.26 -5.21
C SER A 35 -22.91 27.42 -4.38
N SER A 36 -22.20 28.54 -4.59
CA SER A 36 -20.98 28.86 -3.83
C SER A 36 -21.24 28.94 -2.32
N ASP A 37 -22.39 29.48 -1.90
CA ASP A 37 -22.74 29.61 -0.48
C ASP A 37 -23.06 28.25 0.16
N GLU A 38 -23.73 27.35 -0.57
CA GLU A 38 -24.03 26.00 -0.10
C GLU A 38 -22.76 25.15 0.02
N LEU A 39 -21.86 25.23 -0.97
CA LEU A 39 -20.57 24.53 -0.90
C LEU A 39 -19.72 25.07 0.25
N ASN A 40 -19.65 26.39 0.45
CA ASN A 40 -18.95 26.97 1.61
C ASN A 40 -19.56 26.51 2.94
N SER A 41 -20.87 26.36 3.01
CA SER A 41 -21.56 25.84 4.20
C SER A 41 -21.20 24.37 4.47
N LEU A 42 -21.10 23.54 3.43
CA LEU A 42 -20.62 22.16 3.54
C LEU A 42 -19.16 22.11 4.02
N LEU A 43 -18.27 22.89 3.42
CA LEU A 43 -16.84 22.92 3.74
C LEU A 43 -16.54 23.51 5.12
N ALA A 44 -17.42 24.37 5.65
CA ALA A 44 -17.31 24.96 6.99
C ALA A 44 -17.52 23.93 8.11
N VAL A 45 -18.13 22.78 7.81
CA VAL A 45 -18.27 21.68 8.76
C VAL A 45 -16.90 21.00 8.93
N PRO A 46 -16.35 20.93 10.16
CA PRO A 46 -15.11 20.19 10.40
C PRO A 46 -15.27 18.73 9.96
N ASN A 47 -14.22 18.18 9.36
CA ASN A 47 -14.22 16.80 8.84
C ASN A 47 -15.28 16.55 7.76
N SER A 48 -15.66 17.56 6.97
CA SER A 48 -16.52 17.37 5.78
C SER A 48 -15.88 16.41 4.76
N PHE A 49 -14.55 16.29 4.79
CA PHE A 49 -13.79 15.18 4.26
C PHE A 49 -13.16 14.39 5.42
N ASN A 50 -13.39 13.08 5.48
CA ASN A 50 -12.79 12.20 6.48
C ASN A 50 -12.64 10.80 5.91
N VAL A 51 -11.39 10.38 5.70
CA VAL A 51 -11.06 9.08 5.12
C VAL A 51 -11.54 7.90 5.97
N LEU A 52 -11.46 7.97 7.30
CA LEU A 52 -11.95 6.89 8.16
C LEU A 52 -13.47 6.75 8.07
N LYS A 53 -14.19 7.87 7.97
CA LYS A 53 -15.64 7.85 7.73
C LYS A 53 -15.98 7.25 6.36
N LEU A 54 -15.22 7.59 5.33
CA LEU A 54 -15.37 6.97 4.01
C LEU A 54 -15.09 5.45 4.08
N SER A 55 -14.07 5.04 4.84
CA SER A 55 -13.78 3.63 5.07
C SER A 55 -14.95 2.91 5.73
N ASP A 56 -15.57 3.50 6.75
CA ASP A 56 -16.74 2.92 7.41
C ASP A 56 -17.97 2.83 6.47
N GLU A 57 -18.10 3.75 5.51
CA GLU A 57 -19.24 3.83 4.59
C GLU A 57 -19.13 2.90 3.39
N TYR A 58 -17.92 2.58 2.91
CA TYR A 58 -17.69 1.82 1.69
C TYR A 58 -16.84 0.57 1.94
N GLU A 59 -17.38 -0.61 1.61
CA GLU A 59 -16.68 -1.90 1.70
C GLU A 59 -15.50 -2.02 0.71
N VAL A 60 -15.59 -1.31 -0.42
CA VAL A 60 -14.55 -1.28 -1.46
C VAL A 60 -14.22 0.18 -1.76
N LEU A 61 -13.02 0.60 -1.38
CA LEU A 61 -12.57 1.99 -1.39
C LEU A 61 -11.09 2.04 -1.77
N ARG A 62 -10.73 2.95 -2.69
CA ARG A 62 -9.34 3.28 -3.00
C ARG A 62 -9.16 4.79 -3.00
N ILE A 63 -8.10 5.27 -2.36
CA ILE A 63 -7.72 6.67 -2.33
C ILE A 63 -6.29 6.78 -2.86
N GLU A 64 -6.13 7.61 -3.87
CA GLU A 64 -4.82 7.94 -4.44
C GLU A 64 -4.48 9.39 -4.14
N THR A 65 -3.21 9.66 -3.86
CA THR A 65 -2.70 11.02 -3.70
C THR A 65 -1.43 11.21 -4.50
N SER A 66 -1.21 12.41 -5.01
CA SER A 66 0.04 12.83 -5.64
C SER A 66 0.45 14.17 -5.05
N SER A 67 1.67 14.26 -4.55
CA SER A 67 2.29 15.51 -4.09
C SER A 67 3.51 15.78 -4.94
N VAL A 68 3.58 16.93 -5.59
CA VAL A 68 4.65 17.33 -6.49
C VAL A 68 5.27 18.62 -5.99
N VAL A 69 6.60 18.68 -5.97
CA VAL A 69 7.35 19.90 -5.66
C VAL A 69 8.50 20.06 -6.65
N GLU A 70 8.68 21.26 -7.18
CA GLU A 70 9.86 21.62 -7.97
C GLU A 70 10.96 22.24 -7.10
N ILE A 71 12.12 21.57 -7.01
CA ILE A 71 13.29 22.04 -6.26
C ILE A 71 14.47 22.14 -7.23
N GLN A 72 15.04 23.33 -7.40
CA GLN A 72 16.22 23.55 -8.26
C GLN A 72 16.08 22.95 -9.68
N ASN A 73 14.92 23.15 -10.33
CA ASN A 73 14.56 22.57 -11.64
C ASN A 73 14.48 21.03 -11.67
N GLN A 74 14.35 20.38 -10.51
CA GLN A 74 14.05 18.96 -10.40
C GLN A 74 12.66 18.78 -9.82
N ARG A 75 11.84 17.99 -10.51
CA ARG A 75 10.54 17.58 -10.02
C ARG A 75 10.71 16.41 -9.07
N VAL A 76 10.20 16.58 -7.85
CA VAL A 76 10.07 15.53 -6.84
C VAL A 76 8.59 15.19 -6.72
N SER A 77 8.22 13.92 -6.75
CA SER A 77 6.86 13.49 -6.47
C SER A 77 6.79 12.38 -5.43
N ILE A 78 5.73 12.40 -4.64
CA ILE A 78 5.34 11.33 -3.73
C ILE A 78 3.90 10.98 -4.08
N ASP A 79 3.69 9.75 -4.53
CA ASP A 79 2.39 9.23 -4.91
C ASP A 79 2.04 8.07 -3.98
N TRP A 80 0.83 8.10 -3.41
CA TRP A 80 0.30 7.02 -2.59
C TRP A 80 -0.96 6.46 -3.24
N GLY A 81 -1.15 5.14 -3.13
CA GLY A 81 -2.42 4.50 -3.41
C GLY A 81 -2.76 3.58 -2.24
N VAL A 82 -3.85 3.84 -1.55
CA VAL A 82 -4.31 2.97 -0.46
C VAL A 82 -5.70 2.48 -0.80
N GLY A 83 -5.89 1.18 -0.78
CA GLY A 83 -7.17 0.56 -1.09
C GLY A 83 -7.53 -0.54 -0.11
N LYS A 84 -8.82 -0.72 0.08
CA LYS A 84 -9.42 -1.85 0.78
C LYS A 84 -10.52 -2.48 -0.06
N ASP A 85 -10.68 -3.78 0.10
CA ASP A 85 -11.71 -4.61 -0.51
C ASP A 85 -12.19 -5.61 0.56
N ASP A 86 -13.14 -5.18 1.40
CA ASP A 86 -13.71 -5.97 2.50
C ASP A 86 -14.43 -7.22 1.97
N MET A 87 -14.85 -7.23 0.70
CA MET A 87 -15.51 -8.38 0.08
C MET A 87 -14.53 -9.54 -0.17
N LYS A 88 -13.26 -9.23 -0.43
CA LYS A 88 -12.19 -10.21 -0.62
C LYS A 88 -11.22 -10.30 0.56
N ASN A 89 -11.41 -9.46 1.58
CA ASN A 89 -10.45 -9.24 2.67
C ASN A 89 -9.07 -8.89 2.11
N LEU A 90 -8.99 -7.97 1.14
CA LEU A 90 -7.73 -7.52 0.56
C LEU A 90 -7.45 -6.07 0.90
N SER A 91 -6.22 -5.77 1.27
CA SER A 91 -5.67 -4.42 1.37
C SER A 91 -4.63 -4.21 0.27
N SER A 92 -4.45 -2.95 -0.14
CA SER A 92 -3.45 -2.56 -1.13
C SER A 92 -2.81 -1.25 -0.67
N ILE A 93 -1.49 -1.24 -0.50
CA ILE A 93 -0.73 -0.04 -0.16
C ILE A 93 0.39 0.11 -1.18
N ALA A 94 0.29 1.17 -1.98
CA ALA A 94 1.24 1.58 -2.99
C ALA A 94 1.91 2.89 -2.56
N LEU A 95 3.23 2.96 -2.74
CA LEU A 95 4.05 4.14 -2.55
C LEU A 95 4.98 4.27 -3.74
N ARG A 96 4.95 5.42 -4.39
CA ARG A 96 5.93 5.79 -5.40
C ARG A 96 6.58 7.11 -5.04
N TYR A 97 7.89 7.10 -4.97
CA TYR A 97 8.71 8.25 -4.71
C TYR A 97 9.63 8.51 -5.90
N SER A 98 9.55 9.69 -6.50
CA SER A 98 10.34 10.05 -7.69
C SER A 98 11.19 11.29 -7.43
N ILE A 99 12.49 11.21 -7.73
CA ILE A 99 13.40 12.37 -7.80
C ILE A 99 14.05 12.37 -9.18
N ALA A 100 13.80 13.42 -9.96
CA ALA A 100 14.37 13.59 -11.28
C ALA A 100 14.12 12.37 -12.20
N ASN A 101 15.13 11.51 -12.40
CA ASN A 101 15.05 10.32 -13.26
C ASN A 101 15.04 8.99 -12.48
N SER A 102 15.05 9.05 -11.15
CA SER A 102 15.05 7.89 -10.28
C SER A 102 13.71 7.79 -9.56
N ALA A 103 13.15 6.60 -9.47
CA ALA A 103 11.96 6.34 -8.67
C ALA A 103 12.11 5.06 -7.86
N VAL A 104 11.61 5.10 -6.63
CA VAL A 104 11.27 3.93 -5.83
C VAL A 104 9.78 3.75 -5.97
N ASP A 105 9.33 2.55 -6.30
CA ASP A 105 7.93 2.27 -6.54
C ASP A 105 7.61 0.91 -5.93
N THR A 106 6.74 0.89 -4.93
CA THR A 106 6.43 -0.29 -4.15
C THR A 106 4.92 -0.43 -4.02
N GLU A 107 4.43 -1.65 -4.04
CA GLU A 107 3.03 -1.94 -3.75
C GLU A 107 2.93 -3.28 -3.05
N VAL A 108 2.15 -3.35 -1.98
CA VAL A 108 1.83 -4.60 -1.28
C VAL A 108 0.33 -4.79 -1.36
N ILE A 109 -0.09 -5.98 -1.80
CA ILE A 109 -1.46 -6.46 -1.75
C ILE A 109 -1.49 -7.68 -0.85
N GLU A 110 -2.27 -7.64 0.22
CA GLU A 110 -2.28 -8.64 1.29
C GLU A 110 -3.68 -8.84 1.88
N GLY A 111 -3.80 -9.69 2.90
CA GLY A 111 -5.07 -10.07 3.54
C GLY A 111 -5.62 -11.45 3.11
N SER A 112 -4.88 -12.15 2.24
CA SER A 112 -5.16 -13.54 1.86
C SER A 112 -3.91 -14.40 2.00
N LYS A 113 -4.05 -15.73 1.79
CA LYS A 113 -2.90 -16.64 1.90
C LYS A 113 -1.78 -16.35 0.90
N ILE A 114 -2.11 -15.68 -0.19
CA ILE A 114 -1.18 -15.19 -1.18
C ILE A 114 -1.12 -13.67 -1.05
N THR A 115 0.10 -13.14 -1.06
CA THR A 115 0.37 -11.71 -1.12
C THR A 115 1.05 -11.37 -2.44
N ASN A 116 0.86 -10.15 -2.92
CA ASN A 116 1.61 -9.64 -4.06
C ASN A 116 2.44 -8.44 -3.65
N VAL A 117 3.71 -8.49 -4.02
CA VAL A 117 4.63 -7.40 -3.75
C VAL A 117 5.20 -6.90 -5.07
N ARG A 118 5.05 -5.61 -5.34
CA ARG A 118 5.70 -4.93 -6.45
C ARG A 118 6.92 -4.18 -5.95
N LEU A 119 8.06 -4.39 -6.61
CA LEU A 119 9.27 -3.61 -6.43
C LEU A 119 9.71 -3.07 -7.80
N GLY A 120 9.59 -1.76 -7.98
CA GLY A 120 9.72 -1.09 -9.26
C GLY A 120 8.67 -1.59 -10.26
N ASN A 121 9.15 -2.27 -11.30
CA ASN A 121 8.32 -2.79 -12.38
C ASN A 121 8.11 -4.32 -12.30
N ILE A 122 8.61 -4.97 -11.25
CA ILE A 122 8.54 -6.43 -11.09
C ILE A 122 7.59 -6.76 -9.95
N TRP A 123 6.71 -7.73 -10.21
CA TRP A 123 5.78 -8.28 -9.25
C TRP A 123 6.27 -9.63 -8.74
N TYR A 124 6.03 -9.90 -7.47
CA TYR A 124 6.38 -11.13 -6.77
C TYR A 124 5.18 -11.69 -6.00
N GLU A 125 5.16 -13.01 -5.84
CA GLU A 125 4.23 -13.74 -4.98
C GLU A 125 4.87 -13.96 -3.62
N GLY A 126 4.27 -13.41 -2.56
CA GLY A 126 4.53 -13.80 -1.19
C GLY A 126 3.43 -14.73 -0.68
N ARG A 127 3.57 -15.18 0.56
CA ARG A 127 2.57 -16.04 1.22
C ARG A 127 2.48 -15.70 2.69
N ASP A 128 1.32 -15.98 3.23
CA ASP A 128 1.02 -15.89 4.65
C ASP A 128 0.02 -17.02 4.98
N ALA A 129 0.40 -17.95 5.85
CA ALA A 129 -0.45 -19.09 6.17
C ALA A 129 -1.67 -18.70 7.02
N SER A 130 -1.57 -17.61 7.78
CA SER A 130 -2.60 -17.07 8.68
C SER A 130 -2.76 -15.55 8.51
N PRO A 131 -3.26 -15.10 7.35
CA PRO A 131 -3.34 -13.68 7.05
C PRO A 131 -4.31 -12.95 7.96
N GLU A 132 -3.83 -11.83 8.52
CA GLU A 132 -4.67 -10.89 9.27
C GLU A 132 -5.10 -9.74 8.37
N TYR A 133 -6.36 -9.77 7.92
CA TYR A 133 -6.94 -8.62 7.24
C TYR A 133 -7.29 -7.52 8.22
N ASN A 134 -6.66 -6.37 8.05
CA ASN A 134 -6.97 -5.14 8.75
C ASN A 134 -7.32 -4.04 7.75
N ASP A 135 -8.26 -3.16 8.10
CA ASP A 135 -8.58 -1.99 7.29
C ASP A 135 -7.34 -1.07 7.22
N PRO A 136 -6.74 -0.87 6.03
CA PRO A 136 -5.46 -0.17 5.90
C PRO A 136 -5.58 1.31 6.28
N PHE A 137 -6.76 1.92 6.18
CA PHE A 137 -6.94 3.32 6.56
C PHE A 137 -6.87 3.50 8.08
N TYR A 138 -7.44 2.56 8.84
CA TYR A 138 -7.34 2.55 10.30
C TYR A 138 -5.93 2.23 10.76
N GLU A 139 -5.26 1.28 10.11
CA GLU A 139 -3.89 0.92 10.46
C GLU A 139 -2.91 2.07 10.21
N ILE A 140 -3.00 2.73 9.05
CA ILE A 140 -2.21 3.93 8.75
C ILE A 140 -2.51 5.06 9.75
N ALA A 141 -3.77 5.27 10.13
CA ALA A 141 -4.13 6.29 11.13
C ALA A 141 -3.54 5.98 12.51
N ARG A 142 -3.52 4.70 12.92
CA ARG A 142 -2.89 4.24 14.15
C ARG A 142 -1.38 4.45 14.11
N LEU A 143 -0.71 3.94 13.08
CA LEU A 143 0.75 4.03 12.93
C LEU A 143 1.23 5.48 12.81
N SER A 144 0.53 6.33 12.07
CA SER A 144 0.86 7.77 11.99
C SER A 144 0.63 8.53 13.31
N SER A 145 -0.23 8.04 14.19
CA SER A 145 -0.39 8.59 15.54
C SER A 145 0.73 8.14 16.48
N GLU A 146 1.27 6.94 16.27
CA GLU A 146 2.39 6.38 17.05
C GLU A 146 3.74 6.98 16.62
N ASP A 147 3.93 7.21 15.32
CA ASP A 147 5.10 7.88 14.75
C ASP A 147 4.68 9.05 13.83
N PRO A 148 4.39 10.24 14.40
CA PRO A 148 3.95 11.40 13.62
C PRO A 148 5.00 11.95 12.63
N ASP A 149 6.28 11.65 12.85
CA ASP A 149 7.38 12.10 12.01
C ASP A 149 7.69 11.11 10.85
N GLY A 150 6.95 9.99 10.78
CA GLY A 150 7.05 8.99 9.73
C GLY A 150 6.55 9.46 8.35
N LEU A 151 6.71 8.59 7.35
CA LEU A 151 6.26 8.85 5.99
C LEU A 151 4.86 8.27 5.78
N TRP A 152 3.84 9.12 5.77
CA TRP A 152 2.43 8.73 5.71
C TRP A 152 1.70 9.38 4.54
N PRO A 153 0.63 8.75 4.01
CA PRO A 153 -0.23 9.40 3.03
C PRO A 153 -0.95 10.61 3.63
N PRO A 154 -1.10 11.72 2.88
CA PRO A 154 -1.69 12.97 3.37
C PRO A 154 -3.23 12.92 3.40
N PHE A 155 -3.81 11.95 4.11
CA PHE A 155 -5.25 11.74 4.21
C PHE A 155 -5.96 12.68 5.20
N SER A 156 -5.21 13.35 6.07
CA SER A 156 -5.75 14.38 6.96
C SER A 156 -5.84 15.70 6.21
N PHE A 157 -7.06 16.13 5.88
CA PHE A 157 -7.32 17.34 5.10
C PHE A 157 -8.30 18.28 5.83
N ASP A 158 -7.86 19.50 6.17
CA ASP A 158 -8.71 20.51 6.81
C ASP A 158 -9.52 21.29 5.77
N THR A 159 -10.72 20.81 5.47
CA THR A 159 -11.64 21.44 4.50
C THR A 159 -12.10 22.84 4.92
N THR A 160 -12.02 23.19 6.21
CA THR A 160 -12.46 24.52 6.68
C THR A 160 -11.58 25.65 6.14
N LYS A 161 -10.37 25.33 5.65
CA LYS A 161 -9.51 26.29 4.94
C LYS A 161 -10.12 26.76 3.61
N PHE A 162 -11.13 26.06 3.10
CA PHE A 162 -11.76 26.32 1.82
C PHE A 162 -13.17 26.90 1.93
N SER A 163 -13.69 27.10 3.15
CA SER A 163 -15.10 27.46 3.39
C SER A 163 -15.44 28.95 3.19
N ASN A 164 -14.59 29.71 2.52
CA ASN A 164 -14.81 31.13 2.23
C ASN A 164 -14.13 31.52 0.91
N ILE A 165 -14.39 30.71 -0.11
CA ILE A 165 -13.91 30.90 -1.48
C ILE A 165 -15.10 31.18 -2.39
N ASP A 166 -14.90 32.03 -3.39
CA ASP A 166 -15.87 32.21 -4.47
C ASP A 166 -15.71 31.04 -5.46
N TRP A 167 -16.72 30.17 -5.51
CA TRP A 167 -16.69 28.95 -6.31
C TRP A 167 -17.42 29.12 -7.64
N GLN A 168 -16.76 28.70 -8.72
CA GLN A 168 -17.43 28.40 -9.98
C GLN A 168 -17.75 26.91 -10.02
N ILE A 169 -19.03 26.56 -10.03
CA ILE A 169 -19.49 25.17 -9.92
C ILE A 169 -20.20 24.76 -11.21
N THR A 170 -19.84 23.61 -11.73
CA THR A 170 -20.49 22.95 -12.87
C THR A 170 -20.90 21.55 -12.47
N GLY A 171 -22.00 21.03 -13.01
CA GLY A 171 -22.49 19.71 -12.64
C GLY A 171 -23.15 18.96 -13.79
N ASP A 172 -23.06 17.64 -13.74
CA ASP A 172 -23.77 16.69 -14.56
C ASP A 172 -24.84 15.97 -13.72
N THR A 173 -26.10 16.23 -14.04
CA THR A 173 -27.25 15.69 -13.30
C THR A 173 -27.45 14.20 -13.46
N LEU A 174 -26.91 13.58 -14.54
CA LEU A 174 -27.08 12.14 -14.77
C LEU A 174 -26.17 11.31 -13.87
N SER A 175 -24.94 11.76 -13.68
CA SER A 175 -23.94 11.11 -12.83
C SER A 175 -23.96 11.63 -11.39
N LEU A 176 -24.73 12.70 -11.12
CA LEU A 176 -24.71 13.49 -9.88
C LEU A 176 -23.29 13.94 -9.52
N GLN A 177 -22.47 14.24 -10.55
CA GLN A 177 -21.09 14.68 -10.40
C GLN A 177 -21.01 16.19 -10.60
N GLN A 178 -20.30 16.88 -9.74
CA GLN A 178 -20.06 18.32 -9.87
C GLN A 178 -18.60 18.67 -9.57
N VAL A 179 -18.12 19.68 -10.27
CA VAL A 179 -16.75 20.20 -10.14
C VAL A 179 -16.84 21.65 -9.74
N ALA A 180 -16.24 21.97 -8.60
CA ALA A 180 -16.10 23.32 -8.10
C ALA A 180 -14.65 23.79 -8.29
N THR A 181 -14.47 24.95 -8.90
CA THR A 181 -13.16 25.59 -9.07
C THR A 181 -13.16 26.95 -8.40
N GLY A 182 -12.14 27.21 -7.59
CA GLY A 182 -11.99 28.47 -6.86
C GLY A 182 -10.52 28.82 -6.65
N THR A 183 -10.28 29.99 -6.09
CA THR A 183 -8.92 30.42 -5.72
C THR A 183 -8.92 31.11 -4.37
N ASN A 184 -7.89 30.87 -3.57
CA ASN A 184 -7.63 31.59 -2.33
C ASN A 184 -6.64 32.78 -2.52
N GLY A 185 -6.35 33.11 -3.78
CA GLY A 185 -5.40 34.17 -4.18
C GLY A 185 -3.98 33.69 -4.44
N THR A 186 -3.56 32.55 -3.88
CA THR A 186 -2.24 31.95 -4.13
C THR A 186 -2.33 30.61 -4.85
N HIS A 187 -3.37 29.84 -4.59
CA HIS A 187 -3.58 28.52 -5.21
C HIS A 187 -4.91 28.50 -5.96
N THR A 188 -4.95 27.71 -7.03
CA THR A 188 -6.19 27.24 -7.65
C THR A 188 -6.59 25.96 -6.97
N ILE A 189 -7.85 25.86 -6.54
CA ILE A 189 -8.40 24.70 -5.84
C ILE A 189 -9.54 24.15 -6.69
N ILE A 190 -9.53 22.85 -6.92
CA ILE A 190 -10.58 22.12 -7.63
C ILE A 190 -11.09 21.03 -6.71
N LEU A 191 -12.41 20.99 -6.51
CA LEU A 191 -13.08 19.95 -5.74
C LEU A 191 -14.02 19.20 -6.67
N GLU A 192 -13.88 17.88 -6.70
CA GLU A 192 -14.86 16.98 -7.29
C GLU A 192 -15.80 16.49 -6.20
N LEU A 193 -17.10 16.66 -6.40
CA LEU A 193 -18.12 16.10 -5.51
C LEU A 193 -19.07 15.18 -6.28
N ARG A 194 -19.56 14.15 -5.60
CA ARG A 194 -20.51 13.20 -6.18
C ARG A 194 -21.62 12.82 -5.21
N GLY A 195 -22.79 12.53 -5.77
CA GLY A 195 -23.94 12.01 -5.04
C GLY A 195 -24.90 13.08 -4.52
N ALA A 196 -25.95 12.63 -3.87
CA ALA A 196 -26.96 13.45 -3.21
C ALA A 196 -27.34 12.77 -1.87
N PRO A 197 -26.86 13.26 -0.71
CA PRO A 197 -26.06 14.47 -0.53
C PRO A 197 -24.65 14.38 -1.16
N PRO A 198 -24.07 15.51 -1.60
CA PRO A 198 -22.78 15.52 -2.27
C PRO A 198 -21.63 15.24 -1.28
N MET A 199 -20.71 14.38 -1.68
CA MET A 199 -19.49 14.03 -0.94
C MET A 199 -18.26 14.38 -1.79
N ILE A 200 -17.18 14.81 -1.14
CA ILE A 200 -15.90 15.10 -1.83
C ILE A 200 -15.29 13.78 -2.30
N MET A 201 -15.08 13.67 -3.61
CA MET A 201 -14.45 12.52 -4.28
C MET A 201 -13.06 12.86 -4.84
N GLY A 202 -12.73 14.14 -4.93
CA GLY A 202 -11.43 14.57 -5.40
C GLY A 202 -11.08 15.98 -4.94
N ILE A 203 -9.78 16.20 -4.72
CA ILE A 203 -9.22 17.50 -4.32
C ILE A 203 -7.97 17.72 -5.17
N GLU A 204 -7.89 18.84 -5.88
CA GLU A 204 -6.67 19.26 -6.57
C GLU A 204 -6.30 20.69 -6.17
N ILE A 205 -5.00 20.93 -5.98
CA ILE A 205 -4.47 22.21 -5.54
C ILE A 205 -3.22 22.51 -6.35
N TYR A 206 -3.20 23.68 -6.99
CA TYR A 206 -2.11 24.12 -7.85
C TYR A 206 -1.66 25.51 -7.45
N ASP A 207 -0.36 25.70 -7.19
CA ASP A 207 0.23 27.04 -6.98
C ASP A 207 0.62 27.73 -8.30
N GLY A 208 0.75 26.97 -9.39
CA GLY A 208 1.23 27.46 -10.69
C GLY A 208 2.73 27.75 -10.74
N GLU A 209 3.46 27.49 -9.66
CA GLU A 209 4.90 27.69 -9.48
C GLU A 209 5.67 26.37 -9.29
N GLY A 210 4.99 25.22 -9.37
CA GLY A 210 5.60 23.89 -9.37
C GLY A 210 5.30 23.05 -8.12
N THR A 211 4.37 23.50 -7.27
CA THR A 211 3.80 22.71 -6.17
C THR A 211 2.36 22.33 -6.49
N ASP A 212 2.15 21.03 -6.71
CA ASP A 212 0.84 20.49 -7.05
C ASP A 212 0.47 19.39 -6.05
N PHE A 213 -0.81 19.32 -5.71
CA PHE A 213 -1.38 18.24 -4.93
C PHE A 213 -2.66 17.74 -5.60
N SER A 214 -2.83 16.42 -5.66
CA SER A 214 -4.09 15.80 -6.04
C SER A 214 -4.44 14.66 -5.08
N LEU A 215 -5.73 14.50 -4.83
CA LEU A 215 -6.34 13.38 -4.14
C LEU A 215 -7.55 12.93 -4.95
N SER A 216 -7.67 11.63 -5.21
CA SER A 216 -8.81 11.02 -5.89
C SER A 216 -9.32 9.82 -5.12
N ILE A 217 -10.64 9.59 -5.20
CA ILE A 217 -11.33 8.52 -4.49
C ILE A 217 -12.12 7.69 -5.47
N ASP A 218 -11.87 6.39 -5.44
CA ASP A 218 -12.60 5.36 -6.14
C ASP A 218 -13.40 4.51 -5.15
N ILE A 219 -14.61 4.13 -5.54
CA ILE A 219 -15.53 3.31 -4.73
C ILE A 219 -16.18 2.23 -5.58
N GLY A 220 -16.50 1.08 -4.95
CA GLY A 220 -17.15 -0.03 -5.63
C GLY A 220 -16.28 -0.64 -6.73
N ASP A 221 -16.85 -0.89 -7.90
CA ASP A 221 -16.18 -1.62 -8.98
C ASP A 221 -14.85 -1.01 -9.44
N SER A 222 -14.68 0.32 -9.37
CA SER A 222 -13.41 0.97 -9.76
C SER A 222 -12.30 0.81 -8.72
N ALA A 223 -12.65 0.46 -7.47
CA ALA A 223 -11.71 0.29 -6.36
C ALA A 223 -11.39 -1.17 -6.05
N ILE A 224 -11.91 -2.13 -6.84
CA ILE A 224 -11.68 -3.57 -6.61
C ILE A 224 -10.18 -3.88 -6.64
N ILE A 225 -9.75 -4.69 -5.67
CA ILE A 225 -8.37 -5.18 -5.58
C ILE A 225 -8.32 -6.58 -6.19
N GLU A 226 -7.30 -6.81 -7.03
CA GLU A 226 -7.08 -8.10 -7.67
C GLU A 226 -5.66 -8.58 -7.41
N LEU A 227 -5.55 -9.83 -6.96
CA LEU A 227 -4.30 -10.55 -6.94
C LEU A 227 -3.90 -10.95 -8.36
N LYS A 228 -2.62 -10.85 -8.64
CA LYS A 228 -1.95 -11.29 -9.84
C LYS A 228 -1.45 -12.72 -9.64
N ASP A 229 -1.74 -13.54 -10.64
CA ASP A 229 -1.32 -14.94 -10.67
C ASP A 229 0.01 -15.12 -11.41
N ASN A 230 0.64 -16.29 -11.19
CA ASN A 230 1.85 -16.74 -11.90
C ASN A 230 3.06 -15.81 -11.75
N LEU A 231 3.22 -15.23 -10.57
CA LEU A 231 4.34 -14.37 -10.23
C LEU A 231 5.54 -15.20 -9.74
N PRO A 232 6.78 -14.70 -9.89
CA PRO A 232 7.93 -15.28 -9.22
C PRO A 232 7.73 -15.23 -7.70
N ARG A 233 7.98 -16.35 -7.02
CA ARG A 233 7.82 -16.48 -5.58
C ARG A 233 9.00 -15.85 -4.84
N THR A 234 8.71 -15.16 -3.75
CA THR A 234 9.72 -14.69 -2.80
C THR A 234 9.85 -15.66 -1.64
N PRO A 235 11.06 -16.02 -1.22
CA PRO A 235 11.24 -16.77 0.02
C PRO A 235 10.80 -15.93 1.23
N ILE A 236 10.51 -16.61 2.33
CA ILE A 236 10.27 -15.98 3.63
C ILE A 236 11.47 -15.12 4.07
N GLN A 237 11.21 -14.02 4.80
CA GLN A 237 12.23 -13.09 5.29
C GLN A 237 12.97 -13.61 6.55
N PHE A 238 13.23 -14.92 6.63
CA PHE A 238 13.88 -15.55 7.77
C PHE A 238 15.33 -15.95 7.47
N ILE A 239 16.28 -15.22 8.04
CA ILE A 239 17.72 -15.55 8.00
C ILE A 239 18.22 -15.82 9.41
N PRO A 240 18.64 -17.07 9.73
CA PRO A 240 19.18 -17.40 11.04
C PRO A 240 20.44 -16.62 11.40
N VAL A 241 20.56 -16.24 12.67
CA VAL A 241 21.78 -15.65 13.22
C VAL A 241 22.90 -16.70 13.25
N ASN A 242 24.00 -16.39 12.57
CA ASN A 242 25.10 -17.32 12.34
C ASN A 242 26.22 -17.27 13.41
N ASN A 243 26.05 -16.49 14.47
CA ASN A 243 27.00 -16.39 15.57
C ASN A 243 26.81 -17.56 16.55
N SER A 244 27.68 -18.58 16.47
CA SER A 244 27.63 -19.73 17.39
C SER A 244 28.19 -19.39 18.77
N ILE A 245 27.56 -19.92 19.82
CA ILE A 245 28.11 -19.98 21.18
C ILE A 245 28.78 -21.34 21.38
N ILE A 246 30.00 -21.35 21.92
CA ILE A 246 30.75 -22.58 22.23
C ILE A 246 30.78 -22.77 23.75
N ASN A 247 30.32 -23.92 24.23
CA ASN A 247 30.37 -24.24 25.67
C ASN A 247 31.66 -25.00 26.06
N ASP A 248 31.83 -25.26 27.37
CA ASP A 248 32.99 -25.96 27.93
C ASP A 248 33.21 -27.38 27.37
N ASN A 249 32.18 -27.99 26.79
CA ASN A 249 32.24 -29.30 26.14
C ASN A 249 32.53 -29.20 24.63
N ALA A 250 32.96 -28.04 24.14
CA ALA A 250 33.20 -27.74 22.72
C ALA A 250 31.97 -27.96 21.81
N ILE A 251 30.76 -27.87 22.36
CA ILE A 251 29.52 -27.92 21.58
C ILE A 251 29.23 -26.53 21.03
N LYS A 252 29.07 -26.43 19.71
CA LYS A 252 28.61 -25.22 19.03
C LYS A 252 27.09 -25.16 19.08
N THR A 253 26.54 -24.01 19.42
CA THR A 253 25.10 -23.77 19.50
C THR A 253 24.73 -22.49 18.77
N TRP A 254 23.74 -22.56 17.88
CA TRP A 254 23.04 -21.41 17.31
C TRP A 254 21.64 -21.39 17.90
N SER A 255 21.22 -20.25 18.44
CA SER A 255 19.91 -20.12 19.07
C SER A 255 19.47 -18.69 19.06
N ASP A 256 18.28 -18.44 18.55
CA ASP A 256 17.64 -17.13 18.61
C ASP A 256 16.13 -17.28 18.45
N LEU A 257 15.42 -16.16 18.51
CA LEU A 257 14.04 -16.06 18.06
C LEU A 257 14.02 -15.80 16.55
N ILE A 258 12.96 -16.27 15.89
CA ILE A 258 12.64 -15.90 14.52
C ILE A 258 12.29 -14.39 14.51
N PRO A 259 12.87 -13.59 13.60
CA PRO A 259 12.76 -12.13 13.63
C PRO A 259 11.32 -11.66 13.41
N ASP A 260 11.02 -10.48 13.95
CA ASP A 260 9.74 -9.81 13.72
C ASP A 260 9.55 -9.46 12.23
N GLY A 261 8.29 -9.42 11.79
CA GLY A 261 7.90 -8.96 10.45
C GLY A 261 8.09 -10.00 9.34
N ILE A 262 8.26 -11.27 9.70
CA ILE A 262 8.10 -12.38 8.76
C ILE A 262 6.62 -12.74 8.62
N SER A 263 6.21 -13.19 7.44
CA SER A 263 4.91 -13.84 7.25
C SER A 263 4.91 -15.24 7.85
N GLU A 264 3.76 -15.68 8.35
CA GLU A 264 3.54 -17.01 8.90
C GLU A 264 3.60 -18.06 7.79
N VAL A 265 4.29 -19.17 8.04
CA VAL A 265 4.53 -20.22 7.03
C VAL A 265 4.26 -21.60 7.59
N GLU A 266 3.72 -22.48 6.75
CA GLU A 266 3.51 -23.89 7.10
C GLU A 266 4.88 -24.58 7.34
N PRO A 267 5.09 -25.28 8.47
CA PRO A 267 6.39 -25.90 8.81
C PRO A 267 6.93 -26.86 7.74
N LEU A 268 6.04 -27.51 6.98
CA LEU A 268 6.43 -28.42 5.90
C LEU A 268 7.15 -27.72 4.73
N GLU A 269 7.03 -26.39 4.61
CA GLU A 269 7.58 -25.61 3.50
C GLU A 269 8.99 -25.07 3.76
N LEU A 270 9.55 -25.32 4.96
CA LEU A 270 10.88 -24.83 5.34
C LEU A 270 11.80 -25.99 5.76
N GLU A 271 13.08 -25.85 5.42
CA GLU A 271 14.14 -26.75 5.89
C GLU A 271 15.29 -25.95 6.51
N PHE A 272 15.74 -26.39 7.69
CA PHE A 272 17.01 -25.96 8.26
C PHE A 272 18.16 -26.77 7.67
N HIS A 273 19.27 -26.09 7.38
CA HIS A 273 20.50 -26.72 6.92
C HIS A 273 21.72 -26.18 7.66
N ALA A 274 22.59 -27.09 8.08
CA ALA A 274 23.97 -26.75 8.43
C ALA A 274 24.84 -26.88 7.18
N ARG A 275 25.20 -25.75 6.58
CA ARG A 275 25.94 -25.67 5.31
C ARG A 275 27.43 -25.44 5.54
N ILE A 276 28.27 -26.03 4.67
CA ILE A 276 29.70 -25.75 4.57
C ILE A 276 30.05 -25.29 3.16
N GLY A 277 31.00 -24.36 3.03
CA GLY A 277 31.46 -23.85 1.74
C GLY A 277 31.04 -22.40 1.52
N SER A 278 31.31 -21.88 0.32
CA SER A 278 30.84 -20.54 -0.07
C SER A 278 29.37 -20.59 -0.51
N LEU A 279 28.64 -19.47 -0.37
CA LEU A 279 27.21 -19.32 -0.69
C LEU A 279 26.78 -20.09 -1.96
N ASN A 280 27.50 -19.92 -3.07
CA ASN A 280 27.15 -20.51 -4.37
C ASN A 280 27.63 -21.97 -4.59
N SER A 281 28.35 -22.55 -3.63
CA SER A 281 28.87 -23.93 -3.73
C SER A 281 28.80 -24.68 -2.39
N SER A 282 27.83 -24.31 -1.57
CA SER A 282 27.66 -24.88 -0.25
C SER A 282 27.09 -26.29 -0.32
N GLU A 283 27.57 -27.18 0.55
CA GLU A 283 26.93 -28.48 0.81
C GLU A 283 26.23 -28.48 2.17
N SER A 284 25.07 -29.14 2.23
CA SER A 284 24.37 -29.38 3.49
C SER A 284 24.95 -30.62 4.18
N LEU A 285 25.51 -30.43 5.37
CA LEU A 285 26.05 -31.51 6.20
C LEU A 285 24.96 -32.25 6.97
N ALA A 286 23.94 -31.53 7.41
CA ALA A 286 22.76 -32.05 8.10
C ALA A 286 21.58 -31.09 7.91
N SER A 287 20.36 -31.60 8.01
CA SER A 287 19.15 -30.81 7.82
C SER A 287 17.97 -31.32 8.66
N MET A 288 16.94 -30.48 8.74
CA MET A 288 15.66 -30.78 9.37
C MET A 288 14.54 -30.04 8.64
N ASN A 289 13.45 -30.72 8.29
CA ASN A 289 12.23 -30.04 7.88
C ASN A 289 11.52 -29.51 9.14
N PHE A 290 10.98 -28.29 9.13
CA PHE A 290 10.41 -27.72 10.36
C PHE A 290 9.24 -28.56 10.89
N ASN A 291 8.49 -29.25 10.01
CA ASN A 291 7.42 -30.16 10.42
C ASN A 291 7.87 -31.30 11.36
N ASP A 292 9.16 -31.63 11.40
CA ASP A 292 9.68 -32.65 12.32
C ASP A 292 9.82 -32.14 13.77
N VAL A 293 9.83 -30.81 13.97
CA VAL A 293 10.05 -30.08 15.24
C VAL A 293 11.44 -30.29 15.83
N ILE A 294 11.93 -31.53 15.85
CA ILE A 294 13.25 -31.93 16.32
C ILE A 294 13.85 -33.00 15.40
N SER A 295 15.13 -32.85 15.09
CA SER A 295 15.90 -33.83 14.31
C SER A 295 17.25 -34.08 14.97
N ASN A 296 17.61 -35.36 15.09
CA ASN A 296 18.87 -35.80 15.65
C ASN A 296 19.57 -36.74 14.68
N THR A 297 20.73 -36.32 14.18
CA THR A 297 21.52 -37.10 13.23
C THR A 297 22.94 -37.27 13.74
N THR A 298 23.42 -38.51 13.78
CA THR A 298 24.81 -38.84 14.11
C THR A 298 25.42 -39.62 12.95
N ILE A 299 26.59 -39.19 12.49
CA ILE A 299 27.34 -39.88 11.43
C ILE A 299 28.45 -40.77 12.02
N ASP A 300 29.03 -41.63 11.20
CA ASP A 300 29.94 -42.71 11.63
C ASP A 300 31.19 -42.24 12.40
N ASP A 301 31.63 -41.00 12.19
CA ASP A 301 32.79 -40.43 12.90
C ASP A 301 32.45 -39.91 14.31
N GLY A 302 31.18 -40.03 14.74
CA GLY A 302 30.68 -39.55 16.03
C GLY A 302 30.28 -38.09 16.04
N THR A 303 30.37 -37.39 14.90
CA THR A 303 29.77 -36.06 14.73
C THR A 303 28.25 -36.19 14.76
N TRP A 304 27.61 -35.33 15.55
CA TRP A 304 26.16 -35.28 15.67
C TRP A 304 25.63 -33.87 15.49
N TRP A 305 24.38 -33.80 15.06
CA TRP A 305 23.60 -32.60 14.87
C TRP A 305 22.24 -32.78 15.53
N GLU A 306 21.85 -31.79 16.31
CA GLU A 306 20.51 -31.64 16.88
C GLU A 306 19.94 -30.33 16.32
N PHE A 307 18.84 -30.43 15.60
CA PHE A 307 18.03 -29.30 15.17
C PHE A 307 16.73 -29.32 15.96
N TYR A 308 16.27 -28.15 16.34
CA TYR A 308 15.05 -27.97 17.09
C TYR A 308 14.43 -26.62 16.76
N TRP A 309 13.11 -26.59 16.60
CA TRP A 309 12.32 -25.37 16.61
C TRP A 309 11.13 -25.56 17.56
N MET A 310 10.72 -24.46 18.16
CA MET A 310 9.58 -24.37 19.07
C MET A 310 8.65 -23.30 18.53
N ASP A 311 7.45 -23.75 18.20
CA ASP A 311 6.26 -22.92 18.08
C ASP A 311 5.92 -22.34 19.47
N VAL A 312 6.18 -21.05 19.66
CA VAL A 312 6.08 -20.38 20.97
C VAL A 312 4.65 -19.91 21.24
N ASP A 313 3.93 -19.46 20.22
CA ASP A 313 2.56 -18.94 20.35
C ASP A 313 1.48 -20.03 20.18
N LEU A 314 1.89 -21.24 19.78
CA LEU A 314 1.09 -22.46 19.63
C LEU A 314 0.10 -22.40 18.46
N ASP A 315 0.42 -21.68 17.39
CA ASP A 315 -0.40 -21.56 16.19
C ASP A 315 -0.15 -22.68 15.14
N ASN A 316 0.91 -23.48 15.33
CA ASN A 316 1.43 -24.52 14.44
C ASN A 316 2.04 -24.02 13.12
N LEU A 317 2.41 -22.75 13.07
CA LEU A 317 3.09 -22.09 11.96
C LEU A 317 4.51 -21.71 12.38
N VAL A 318 5.36 -21.47 11.41
CA VAL A 318 6.65 -20.82 11.65
C VAL A 318 6.40 -19.33 11.59
N SER A 319 6.43 -18.66 12.74
CA SER A 319 6.01 -17.26 12.91
C SER A 319 7.07 -16.40 13.61
N SER A 320 6.82 -15.09 13.65
CA SER A 320 7.68 -14.14 14.36
C SER A 320 7.69 -14.46 15.86
N GLY A 321 8.87 -14.52 16.50
CA GLY A 321 9.00 -14.78 17.93
C GLY A 321 9.09 -16.27 18.31
N ASP A 322 8.91 -17.19 17.37
CA ASP A 322 9.25 -18.60 17.53
C ASP A 322 10.73 -18.80 17.87
N PHE A 323 11.07 -19.92 18.50
CA PHE A 323 12.45 -20.19 18.92
C PHE A 323 13.08 -21.30 18.10
N TYR A 324 14.33 -21.12 17.70
CA TYR A 324 15.13 -22.20 17.08
C TYR A 324 16.42 -22.47 17.83
N ASN A 325 16.87 -23.72 17.75
CA ASN A 325 18.11 -24.18 18.35
C ASN A 325 18.79 -25.23 17.48
N VAL A 326 20.06 -24.98 17.14
CA VAL A 326 20.91 -25.94 16.42
C VAL A 326 22.16 -26.20 17.24
N ARG A 327 22.48 -27.47 17.48
CA ARG A 327 23.61 -27.90 18.30
C ARG A 327 24.43 -28.97 17.59
N THR A 328 25.74 -28.91 17.76
CA THR A 328 26.65 -29.91 17.20
C THR A 328 27.96 -29.99 17.98
N ASN A 329 28.61 -31.17 17.93
CA ASN A 329 30.01 -31.34 18.28
C ASN A 329 30.96 -31.20 17.07
N SER A 330 30.45 -30.85 15.89
CA SER A 330 31.26 -30.66 14.69
C SER A 330 32.26 -29.52 14.88
N THR A 331 33.50 -29.76 14.43
CA THR A 331 34.55 -28.74 14.39
C THR A 331 34.50 -27.90 13.12
N ALA A 332 33.72 -28.31 12.11
CA ALA A 332 33.57 -27.62 10.85
C ALA A 332 33.04 -26.19 11.05
N ASP A 333 33.53 -25.27 10.21
CA ASP A 333 32.97 -23.93 10.11
C ASP A 333 31.71 -24.00 9.24
N VAL A 334 30.55 -23.72 9.83
CA VAL A 334 29.25 -23.92 9.20
C VAL A 334 28.39 -22.68 9.29
N THR A 335 27.49 -22.56 8.33
CA THR A 335 26.44 -21.55 8.28
C THR A 335 25.10 -22.26 8.44
N ILE A 336 24.27 -21.80 9.37
CA ILE A 336 22.88 -22.20 9.48
C ILE A 336 22.09 -21.35 8.49
N SER A 337 21.42 -22.02 7.57
CA SER A 337 20.57 -21.39 6.54
C SER A 337 19.21 -22.07 6.51
N VAL A 338 18.22 -21.35 5.98
CA VAL A 338 16.88 -21.88 5.71
C VAL A 338 16.69 -22.01 4.21
N PHE A 339 16.21 -23.17 3.78
CA PHE A 339 15.73 -23.38 2.42
C PHE A 339 14.22 -23.25 2.40
N ASP A 340 13.71 -22.38 1.54
CA ASP A 340 12.27 -22.23 1.31
C ASP A 340 11.86 -23.15 0.17
N ILE A 341 11.12 -24.22 0.49
CA ILE A 341 10.68 -25.24 -0.49
C ILE A 341 9.69 -24.64 -1.48
N TRP A 342 8.81 -23.74 -1.01
CA TRP A 342 7.76 -23.15 -1.84
C TRP A 342 8.33 -22.19 -2.88
N ALA A 343 9.28 -21.34 -2.49
CA ALA A 343 10.02 -20.45 -3.40
C ALA A 343 11.17 -21.16 -4.13
N ASN A 344 11.58 -22.34 -3.63
CA ASN A 344 12.69 -23.15 -4.13
C ASN A 344 14.01 -22.36 -4.19
N ILE A 345 14.35 -21.69 -3.10
CA ILE A 345 15.55 -20.85 -2.96
C ILE A 345 15.98 -20.76 -1.49
N TRP A 346 17.27 -20.48 -1.25
CA TRP A 346 17.77 -20.16 0.08
C TRP A 346 17.33 -18.76 0.51
N THR A 347 16.96 -18.59 1.77
CA THR A 347 16.53 -17.29 2.30
C THR A 347 17.68 -16.27 2.38
N ASP A 348 18.93 -16.75 2.44
CA ASP A 348 20.14 -15.94 2.50
C ASP A 348 20.78 -15.61 1.14
N ASP A 349 20.29 -16.20 0.04
CA ASP A 349 20.80 -15.94 -1.32
C ASP A 349 20.33 -14.57 -1.89
N LEU A 350 19.41 -13.89 -1.22
CA LEU A 350 18.86 -12.60 -1.64
C LEU A 350 19.67 -11.37 -1.16
N PHE A 351 20.78 -11.57 -0.44
CA PHE A 351 21.57 -10.49 0.18
C PHE A 351 23.06 -10.50 -0.19
#